data_AF-A0A6B3IAU8-F1
#
_entry.id   AF-A0A6B3IAU8-F1
#
_cell.length_a   1.000
_cell.length_b   1.000
_cell.length_c   1.000
_cell.angle_alpha   90.00
_cell.angle_beta   90.00
_cell.angle_gamma   90.00
#
_symmetry.space_group_name_H-M   'P 1'
#
loop_
_entity.id
_entity.type
_entity.pdbx_description
1 polymer ?
#
loop_
_entity_poly.entity_id
_entity_poly.type
_entity_poly.pdbx_seq_one_letter_code
_entity_poly.pdbx_strand_id
1 'polypeptide(L)'
;MTTMTTTQTTTTVTAPAPTATTHRGALTLPPHIARATATAGGALTIVSAFLAWTWTSAFPGDLTVYGYPGGLQWLVLVSGALLTLFGLSSYGIKGLTWLTPQGADPAIRLAAYAAFATAWFTIIAISVQLGGFVNLEPGAYVALLATLIGWLGARSLPYERPETTPADPEDSGFDQFKHNLGNRWTIYKGSFTAGTARPAKTLPSYVEILIVAAVLALGLAVFTYGITTEYDELFIGFLITAGFGFAAIQKAGLIQRV
;
A
#
# COMPACT_ATOMS: atom_id res chain seq x y z
N MET A 1 -32.89 64.60 -27.76
CA MET A 1 -32.90 63.27 -27.11
C MET A 1 -31.48 62.73 -27.19
N THR A 2 -30.75 62.77 -26.09
CA THR A 2 -29.34 62.34 -26.04
C THR A 2 -29.28 61.16 -25.08
N THR A 3 -29.03 59.97 -25.61
CA THR A 3 -29.01 58.72 -24.86
C THR A 3 -27.66 58.62 -24.12
N MET A 4 -27.67 58.64 -22.79
CA MET A 4 -26.49 58.33 -21.98
C MET A 4 -26.39 56.82 -21.80
N THR A 5 -25.40 56.19 -22.44
CA THR A 5 -25.01 54.79 -22.19
C THR A 5 -24.08 54.76 -20.98
N THR A 6 -24.54 54.19 -19.86
CA THR A 6 -23.69 53.94 -18.69
C THR A 6 -23.02 52.58 -18.86
N THR A 7 -21.69 52.56 -19.00
CA THR A 7 -20.89 51.32 -18.96
C THR A 7 -20.65 50.93 -17.51
N GLN A 8 -21.30 49.88 -17.02
CA GLN A 8 -20.94 49.25 -15.74
C GLN A 8 -19.70 48.37 -15.96
N THR A 9 -18.58 48.76 -15.34
CA THR A 9 -17.41 47.89 -15.20
C THR A 9 -17.63 46.98 -13.99
N THR A 10 -18.08 45.75 -14.23
CA THR A 10 -18.12 44.72 -13.19
C THR A 10 -16.68 44.27 -12.90
N THR A 11 -16.10 44.75 -11.80
CA THR A 11 -14.85 44.20 -11.28
C THR A 11 -15.19 42.85 -10.65
N THR A 12 -14.88 41.76 -11.35
CA THR A 12 -14.97 40.41 -10.76
C THR A 12 -13.95 40.34 -9.63
N VAL A 13 -14.42 40.45 -8.39
CA VAL A 13 -13.62 40.13 -7.21
C VAL A 13 -13.35 38.63 -7.28
N THR A 14 -12.16 38.25 -7.73
CA THR A 14 -11.68 36.88 -7.63
C THR A 14 -11.59 36.54 -6.14
N ALA A 15 -12.59 35.82 -5.63
CA ALA A 15 -12.54 35.25 -4.30
C ALA A 15 -11.26 34.39 -4.20
N PRO A 16 -10.47 34.52 -3.12
CA PRO A 16 -9.33 33.64 -2.92
C PRO A 16 -9.82 32.19 -2.95
N ALA A 17 -9.18 31.36 -3.77
CA ALA A 17 -9.49 29.96 -3.87
C ALA A 17 -9.53 29.34 -2.46
N PRO A 18 -10.60 28.64 -2.06
CA PRO A 18 -10.66 28.02 -0.75
C PRO A 18 -9.44 27.10 -0.61
N THR A 19 -8.67 27.30 0.44
CA THR A 19 -7.53 26.45 0.76
C THR A 19 -8.07 25.05 0.96
N ALA A 20 -7.75 24.12 0.06
CA ALA A 20 -8.15 22.72 0.19
C ALA A 20 -7.73 22.22 1.57
N THR A 21 -8.68 22.10 2.49
CA THR A 21 -8.41 21.65 3.84
C THR A 21 -8.09 20.17 3.78
N THR A 22 -6.80 19.81 3.89
CA THR A 22 -6.35 18.42 4.04
C THR A 22 -7.01 17.81 5.28
N HIS A 23 -8.16 17.16 5.09
CA HIS A 23 -9.00 16.73 6.21
C HIS A 23 -8.51 15.40 6.79
N ARG A 24 -8.21 15.40 8.10
CA ARG A 24 -7.55 14.32 8.85
C ARG A 24 -8.48 13.10 9.03
N GLY A 25 -8.01 11.89 8.70
CA GLY A 25 -8.73 10.60 8.89
C GLY A 25 -9.00 10.24 10.36
N ALA A 26 -9.94 9.34 10.67
CA ALA A 26 -10.43 9.09 12.04
C ALA A 26 -9.40 8.55 13.06
N LEU A 27 -8.30 7.93 12.63
CA LEU A 27 -7.12 7.67 13.48
C LEU A 27 -6.06 8.74 13.15
N THR A 28 -5.98 9.80 13.94
CA THR A 28 -5.14 10.96 13.61
C THR A 28 -3.78 10.89 14.29
N LEU A 29 -2.93 9.93 13.89
CA LEU A 29 -1.49 10.11 14.12
C LEU A 29 -1.01 11.33 13.31
N PRO A 30 -0.13 12.18 13.87
CA PRO A 30 0.57 13.19 13.08
C PRO A 30 1.24 12.54 11.84
N PRO A 31 1.24 13.18 10.66
CA PRO A 31 1.70 12.54 9.42
C PRO A 31 3.11 11.93 9.48
N HIS A 32 4.03 12.58 10.20
CA HIS A 32 5.38 12.07 10.39
C HIS A 32 5.40 10.81 11.27
N ILE A 33 4.57 10.75 12.32
CA ILE A 33 4.42 9.55 13.16
C ILE A 33 3.79 8.43 12.34
N ALA A 34 2.73 8.71 11.58
CA ALA A 34 2.09 7.71 10.72
C ALA A 34 3.10 7.08 9.73
N ARG A 35 3.95 7.89 9.08
CA ARG A 35 5.02 7.41 8.20
C ARG A 35 6.10 6.63 8.95
N ALA A 36 6.53 7.10 10.11
CA ALA A 36 7.52 6.42 10.93
C ALA A 36 7.01 5.06 11.39
N THR A 37 5.77 5.00 11.89
CA THR A 37 5.08 3.77 12.29
C THR A 37 4.95 2.79 11.13
N ALA A 38 4.54 3.25 9.94
CA ALA A 38 4.44 2.40 8.74
C ALA A 38 5.81 1.83 8.34
N THR A 39 6.83 2.68 8.29
CA THR A 39 8.19 2.30 7.88
C THR A 39 8.84 1.36 8.89
N ALA A 40 8.69 1.64 10.19
CA ALA A 40 9.20 0.80 11.27
C ALA A 40 8.49 -0.56 11.29
N GLY A 41 7.18 -0.60 11.07
CA GLY A 41 6.43 -1.85 10.91
C GLY A 41 6.96 -2.70 9.76
N GLY A 42 7.24 -2.09 8.60
CA GLY A 42 7.91 -2.76 7.49
C GLY A 42 9.29 -3.30 7.85
N ALA A 43 10.13 -2.49 8.48
CA ALA A 43 11.50 -2.88 8.84
C ALA A 43 11.51 -4.03 9.87
N LEU A 44 10.64 -3.96 10.88
CA LEU A 44 10.48 -5.05 11.85
C LEU A 44 9.92 -6.31 11.21
N THR A 45 9.06 -6.19 10.20
CA THR A 45 8.56 -7.34 9.42
C THR A 45 9.70 -8.05 8.69
N ILE A 46 10.65 -7.31 8.12
CA ILE A 46 11.85 -7.88 7.49
C ILE A 46 12.66 -8.66 8.53
N VAL A 47 12.94 -8.06 9.69
CA VAL A 47 13.68 -8.72 10.78
C VAL A 47 12.96 -10.01 11.20
N SER A 48 11.64 -9.95 11.31
CA SER A 48 10.81 -11.10 11.69
C SER A 48 10.93 -12.29 10.75
N ALA A 49 11.12 -12.06 9.46
CA ALA A 49 11.25 -13.13 8.46
C ALA A 49 12.53 -13.96 8.64
N PHE A 50 13.53 -13.43 9.35
CA PHE A 50 14.76 -14.14 9.69
C PHE A 50 14.70 -14.82 11.07
N LEU A 51 13.58 -14.72 11.78
CA LEU A 51 13.35 -15.42 13.05
C LEU A 51 12.54 -16.69 12.78
N ALA A 52 12.67 -17.72 13.64
CA ALA A 52 11.81 -18.89 13.58
C ALA A 52 10.34 -18.50 13.83
N TRP A 53 9.42 -19.06 13.06
CA TRP A 53 7.97 -18.84 13.21
C TRP A 53 7.26 -20.06 13.80
N THR A 54 7.88 -21.23 13.69
CA THR A 54 7.45 -22.48 14.32
C THR A 54 8.63 -23.16 14.98
N TRP A 55 8.37 -23.99 15.98
CA TRP A 55 9.40 -24.84 16.60
C TRP A 55 9.51 -26.23 15.96
N THR A 56 8.55 -26.57 15.10
CA THR A 56 8.46 -27.84 14.39
C THR A 56 8.51 -27.63 12.87
N SER A 57 9.14 -28.58 12.17
CA SER A 57 9.23 -28.63 10.70
C SER A 57 7.98 -29.26 10.06
N ALA A 58 6.95 -29.58 10.84
CA ALA A 58 5.71 -30.17 10.36
C ALA A 58 4.89 -29.22 9.48
N PHE A 59 5.08 -27.90 9.62
CA PHE A 59 4.48 -26.92 8.73
C PHE A 59 5.29 -26.82 7.42
N PRO A 60 4.64 -26.79 6.24
CA PRO A 60 5.32 -26.75 4.95
C PRO A 60 6.32 -25.59 4.81
N GLY A 61 7.45 -25.87 4.15
CA GLY A 61 8.49 -24.88 3.89
C GLY A 61 9.42 -24.56 5.04
N ASP A 62 9.41 -25.38 6.11
CA ASP A 62 10.28 -25.33 7.30
C ASP A 62 10.61 -23.93 7.81
N LEU A 63 9.80 -23.45 8.76
CA LEU A 63 9.91 -22.12 9.33
C LEU A 63 10.65 -22.10 10.68
N THR A 64 11.44 -23.15 10.97
CA THR A 64 12.14 -23.32 12.25
C THR A 64 13.53 -22.67 12.29
N VAL A 65 14.08 -22.31 11.13
CA VAL A 65 15.49 -21.93 10.99
C VAL A 65 15.67 -20.42 11.10
N TYR A 66 16.47 -19.99 12.08
CA TYR A 66 16.91 -18.60 12.19
C TYR A 66 17.87 -18.23 11.05
N GLY A 67 17.66 -17.06 10.44
CA GLY A 67 18.51 -16.52 9.37
C GLY A 67 18.25 -17.11 7.98
N TYR A 68 17.41 -18.14 7.85
CA TYR A 68 17.06 -18.76 6.58
C TYR A 68 15.54 -18.78 6.41
N PRO A 69 14.95 -17.73 5.81
CA PRO A 69 13.50 -17.65 5.62
C PRO A 69 12.99 -18.82 4.76
N GLY A 70 11.93 -19.47 5.22
CA GLY A 70 11.15 -20.45 4.44
C GLY A 70 10.19 -19.78 3.45
N GLY A 71 9.43 -20.58 2.70
CA GLY A 71 8.63 -20.11 1.56
C GLY A 71 7.69 -18.93 1.89
N LEU A 72 6.82 -19.06 2.90
CA LEU A 72 5.91 -17.99 3.29
C LEU A 72 6.64 -16.79 3.94
N GLN A 73 7.75 -17.03 4.64
CA GLN A 73 8.56 -15.95 5.21
C GLN A 73 9.18 -15.07 4.12
N TRP A 74 9.57 -15.64 2.97
CA TRP A 74 10.05 -14.84 1.82
C TRP A 74 9.00 -13.86 1.30
N LEU A 75 7.73 -14.27 1.25
CA LEU A 75 6.64 -13.40 0.79
C LEU A 75 6.38 -12.25 1.78
N VAL A 76 6.45 -12.56 3.08
CA VAL A 76 6.34 -11.56 4.15
C VAL A 76 7.56 -10.62 4.15
N LEU A 77 8.75 -11.14 3.87
CA LEU A 77 9.97 -10.35 3.71
C LEU A 77 9.84 -9.38 2.54
N VAL A 78 9.41 -9.84 1.36
CA VAL A 78 9.23 -9.00 0.17
C VAL A 78 8.20 -7.90 0.42
N SER A 79 7.06 -8.23 1.03
CA SER A 79 6.04 -7.23 1.36
C SER A 79 6.48 -6.24 2.43
N GLY A 80 7.21 -6.69 3.46
CA GLY A 80 7.87 -5.83 4.45
C GLY A 80 8.94 -4.91 3.82
N ALA A 81 9.71 -5.42 2.86
CA ALA A 81 10.68 -4.65 2.09
C ALA A 81 10.01 -3.58 1.24
N LEU A 82 8.93 -3.90 0.52
CA LEU A 82 8.14 -2.91 -0.24
C LEU A 82 7.60 -1.81 0.69
N LEU A 83 7.01 -2.18 1.82
CA LEU A 83 6.51 -1.22 2.80
C LEU A 83 7.62 -0.30 3.32
N THR A 84 8.78 -0.87 3.63
CA THR A 84 9.94 -0.11 4.11
C THR A 84 10.48 0.82 3.04
N LEU A 85 10.66 0.34 1.80
CA LEU A 85 11.21 1.12 0.70
C LEU A 85 10.30 2.29 0.31
N PHE A 86 8.99 2.06 0.22
CA PHE A 86 8.04 3.16 -0.04
C PHE A 86 7.95 4.11 1.15
N GLY A 87 8.00 3.60 2.38
CA GLY A 87 8.11 4.39 3.61
C GLY A 87 9.33 5.32 3.60
N LEU A 88 10.51 4.78 3.33
CA LEU A 88 11.76 5.54 3.20
C LEU A 88 11.72 6.56 2.05
N SER A 89 11.14 6.18 0.91
CA SER A 89 10.94 7.10 -0.23
C SER A 89 10.07 8.31 0.15
N SER A 90 9.09 8.14 1.05
CA SER A 90 8.20 9.21 1.49
C SER A 90 8.89 10.34 2.26
N TYR A 91 10.10 10.10 2.80
CA TYR A 91 10.92 11.13 3.45
C TYR A 91 11.70 12.01 2.47
N GLY A 92 11.62 11.76 1.17
CA GLY A 92 12.33 12.57 0.17
C GLY A 92 13.82 12.31 0.10
N ILE A 93 14.30 11.16 0.61
CA ILE A 93 15.72 10.79 0.58
C ILE A 93 16.20 10.76 -0.87
N LYS A 94 17.27 11.52 -1.16
CA LYS A 94 17.86 11.61 -2.49
C LYS A 94 18.27 10.21 -2.96
N GLY A 95 17.74 9.79 -4.11
CA GLY A 95 17.99 8.45 -4.67
C GLY A 95 16.90 7.43 -4.39
N LEU A 96 16.01 7.63 -3.42
CA LEU A 96 14.83 6.76 -3.21
C LEU A 96 13.55 7.35 -3.80
N THR A 97 13.48 8.66 -4.01
CA THR A 97 12.32 9.34 -4.59
C THR A 97 11.94 8.87 -6.00
N TRP A 98 12.85 8.18 -6.70
CA TRP A 98 12.55 7.53 -7.98
C TRP A 98 11.54 6.38 -7.83
N LEU A 99 11.42 5.76 -6.65
CA LEU A 99 10.52 4.64 -6.37
C LEU A 99 9.06 5.06 -6.35
N THR A 100 8.75 6.33 -6.03
CA THR A 100 7.37 6.81 -5.86
C THR A 100 7.07 8.07 -6.69
N PRO A 101 7.10 7.98 -8.05
CA PRO A 101 6.75 9.07 -8.97
C PRO A 101 5.46 9.82 -8.67
N GLN A 102 4.44 9.12 -8.20
CA GLN A 102 3.07 9.64 -7.98
C GLN A 102 2.76 9.95 -6.52
N GLY A 103 3.79 9.91 -5.67
CA GLY A 103 3.63 9.95 -4.23
C GLY A 103 3.69 8.56 -3.59
N ALA A 104 4.12 8.53 -2.34
CA ALA A 104 4.38 7.28 -1.61
C ALA A 104 3.14 6.75 -0.86
N ASP A 105 2.23 7.63 -0.43
CA ASP A 105 1.16 7.29 0.50
C ASP A 105 0.22 6.15 0.02
N PRO A 106 -0.31 6.12 -1.22
CA PRO A 106 -1.14 5.00 -1.68
C PRO A 106 -0.32 3.71 -1.86
N ALA A 107 0.95 3.81 -2.25
CA ALA A 107 1.85 2.66 -2.36
C ALA A 107 2.19 2.06 -0.98
N ILE A 108 2.43 2.90 0.03
CA ILE A 108 2.62 2.49 1.43
C ILE A 108 1.38 1.76 1.95
N ARG A 109 0.18 2.26 1.69
CA ARG A 109 -1.07 1.60 2.10
C ARG A 109 -1.19 0.21 1.49
N LEU A 110 -0.98 0.07 0.19
CA LEU A 110 -1.08 -1.23 -0.49
C LEU A 110 0.03 -2.20 -0.08
N ALA A 111 1.27 -1.71 0.10
CA ALA A 111 2.36 -2.54 0.62
C ALA A 111 2.09 -2.99 2.07
N ALA A 112 1.48 -2.12 2.90
CA ALA A 112 1.06 -2.51 4.24
C ALA A 112 -0.06 -3.55 4.23
N TYR A 113 -1.01 -3.46 3.29
CA TYR A 113 -2.00 -4.53 3.08
C TYR A 113 -1.34 -5.83 2.62
N ALA A 114 -0.34 -5.80 1.73
CA ALA A 114 0.42 -6.98 1.34
C ALA A 114 1.07 -7.63 2.56
N ALA A 115 1.83 -6.86 3.36
CA ALA A 115 2.55 -7.38 4.52
C ALA A 115 1.59 -7.93 5.58
N PHE A 116 0.54 -7.16 5.92
CA PHE A 116 -0.48 -7.57 6.88
C PHE A 116 -1.23 -8.81 6.43
N ALA A 117 -1.79 -8.81 5.23
CA ALA A 117 -2.62 -9.93 4.76
C ALA A 117 -1.80 -11.22 4.63
N THR A 118 -0.58 -11.15 4.07
CA THR A 118 0.27 -12.34 3.94
C THR A 118 0.72 -12.85 5.30
N ALA A 119 1.22 -11.99 6.20
CA ALA A 119 1.67 -12.44 7.51
C ALA A 119 0.54 -13.04 8.36
N TRP A 120 -0.62 -12.38 8.40
CA TRP A 120 -1.78 -12.88 9.14
C TRP A 120 -2.33 -14.17 8.55
N PHE A 121 -2.40 -14.28 7.22
CA PHE A 121 -2.74 -15.53 6.56
C PHE A 121 -1.78 -16.65 6.96
N THR A 122 -0.46 -16.43 6.89
CA THR A 122 0.55 -17.41 7.27
C THR A 122 0.41 -17.85 8.73
N ILE A 123 0.24 -16.91 9.66
CA ILE A 123 0.10 -17.22 11.09
C ILE A 123 -1.19 -18.00 11.38
N ILE A 124 -2.28 -17.66 10.70
CA ILE A 124 -3.55 -18.41 10.78
C ILE A 124 -3.35 -19.82 10.22
N ALA A 125 -2.69 -19.96 9.06
CA ALA A 125 -2.41 -21.26 8.45
C ALA A 125 -1.56 -22.15 9.36
N ILE A 126 -0.49 -21.60 9.95
CA ILE A 126 0.33 -22.29 10.95
C ILE A 126 -0.53 -22.73 12.14
N SER A 127 -1.36 -21.83 12.67
CA SER A 127 -2.20 -22.13 13.83
C SER A 127 -3.25 -23.21 13.53
N VAL A 128 -3.83 -23.22 12.33
CA VAL A 128 -4.79 -24.24 11.91
C VAL A 128 -4.11 -25.59 11.71
N GLN A 129 -2.98 -25.63 11.00
CA GLN A 129 -2.29 -26.89 10.69
C GLN A 129 -1.61 -27.53 11.90
N LEU A 130 -1.00 -26.73 12.77
CA LEU A 130 -0.26 -27.23 13.93
C LEU A 130 -1.13 -27.36 15.20
N GLY A 131 -2.40 -26.98 15.13
CA GLY A 131 -3.34 -27.16 16.25
C GLY A 131 -3.29 -26.06 17.32
N GLY A 132 -2.90 -24.84 16.95
CA GLY A 132 -3.10 -23.63 17.75
C GLY A 132 -1.90 -22.67 17.78
N PHE A 133 -2.14 -21.50 18.34
CA PHE A 133 -1.15 -20.43 18.52
C PHE A 133 0.05 -20.83 19.41
N VAL A 134 -0.08 -21.90 20.20
CA VAL A 134 1.02 -22.42 21.04
C VAL A 134 2.23 -22.89 20.23
N ASN A 135 2.05 -23.16 18.93
CA ASN A 135 3.13 -23.58 18.04
C ASN A 135 3.89 -22.42 17.40
N LEU A 136 3.49 -21.18 17.70
CA LEU A 136 4.17 -20.00 17.20
C LEU A 136 5.43 -19.72 18.02
N GLU A 137 6.51 -19.50 17.30
CA GLU A 137 7.76 -19.00 17.86
C GLU A 137 7.78 -17.45 17.87
N PRO A 138 8.72 -16.81 18.60
CA PRO A 138 8.81 -15.36 18.70
C PRO A 138 8.78 -14.62 17.37
N GLY A 139 9.35 -15.20 16.30
CA GLY A 139 9.32 -14.61 14.96
C GLY A 139 7.92 -14.46 14.38
N ALA A 140 6.98 -15.37 14.66
CA ALA A 140 5.61 -15.23 14.21
C ALA A 140 4.87 -14.11 14.96
N TYR A 141 5.09 -13.98 16.27
CA TYR A 141 4.51 -12.91 17.07
C TYR A 141 5.05 -11.53 16.69
N VAL A 142 6.35 -11.42 16.42
CA VAL A 142 6.97 -10.18 15.92
C VAL A 142 6.34 -9.80 14.57
N ALA A 143 6.10 -10.76 13.67
CA ALA A 143 5.50 -10.49 12.37
C ALA A 143 4.05 -10.02 12.51
N LEU A 144 3.28 -10.65 13.40
CA LEU A 144 1.90 -10.28 13.70
C LEU A 144 1.82 -8.81 14.14
N LEU A 145 2.62 -8.45 15.15
CA LEU A 145 2.62 -7.11 15.72
C LEU A 145 3.21 -6.08 14.76
N ALA A 146 4.34 -6.38 14.12
CA ALA A 146 5.01 -5.47 13.20
C ALA A 146 4.13 -5.11 12.00
N THR A 147 3.46 -6.10 11.40
CA THR A 147 2.58 -5.86 10.26
C THR A 147 1.30 -5.14 10.66
N LEU A 148 0.74 -5.42 11.85
CA LEU A 148 -0.39 -4.67 12.39
C LEU A 148 -0.03 -3.20 12.65
N ILE A 149 1.12 -2.94 13.29
CA ILE A 149 1.64 -1.59 13.51
C ILE A 149 1.86 -0.87 12.18
N GLY A 150 2.51 -1.53 11.22
CA GLY A 150 2.75 -1.00 9.88
C GLY A 150 1.45 -0.61 9.17
N TRP A 151 0.45 -1.48 9.23
CA TRP A 151 -0.88 -1.26 8.67
C TRP A 151 -1.64 -0.11 9.33
N LEU A 152 -1.60 -0.01 10.67
CA LEU A 152 -2.19 1.11 11.42
C LEU A 152 -1.52 2.44 11.08
N GLY A 153 -0.18 2.45 10.97
CA GLY A 153 0.58 3.62 10.52
C GLY A 153 0.18 4.05 9.10
N ALA A 154 0.12 3.10 8.16
CA ALA A 154 -0.26 3.37 6.78
C ALA A 154 -1.70 3.88 6.64
N ARG A 155 -2.64 3.35 7.44
CA ARG A 155 -4.04 3.79 7.46
C ARG A 155 -4.22 5.18 8.06
N SER A 156 -3.29 5.62 8.91
CA SER A 156 -3.27 6.96 9.51
C SER A 156 -2.64 8.02 8.61
N LEU A 157 -2.08 7.64 7.45
CA LEU A 157 -1.52 8.62 6.50
C LEU A 157 -2.62 9.60 6.02
N PRO A 158 -2.26 10.86 5.73
CA PRO A 158 -3.19 11.81 5.14
C PRO A 158 -3.56 11.42 3.70
N TYR A 159 -4.70 11.90 3.21
CA TYR A 159 -5.08 11.87 1.80
C TYR A 159 -6.09 12.97 1.51
N GLU A 160 -6.16 13.40 0.27
CA GLU A 160 -7.17 14.36 -0.17
C GLU A 160 -8.53 13.66 -0.26
N ARG A 161 -9.52 14.17 0.47
CA ARG A 161 -10.86 13.56 0.46
C ARG A 161 -11.60 14.06 -0.78
N PRO A 162 -12.15 13.15 -1.61
CA PRO A 162 -13.04 13.56 -2.69
C PRO A 162 -14.24 14.34 -2.14
N GLU A 163 -14.71 15.32 -2.88
CA GLU A 163 -15.96 15.99 -2.57
C GLU A 163 -17.11 14.97 -2.63
N THR A 164 -17.92 14.95 -1.57
CA THR A 164 -19.10 14.09 -1.48
C THR A 164 -20.35 14.94 -1.51
N THR A 165 -21.32 14.56 -2.34
CA THR A 165 -22.63 15.22 -2.36
C THR A 165 -23.41 14.81 -1.12
N PRO A 166 -23.98 15.75 -0.33
CA PRO A 166 -24.89 15.39 0.76
C PRO A 166 -26.10 14.62 0.22
N ALA A 167 -26.67 13.71 1.03
CA ALA A 167 -27.93 13.05 0.68
C ALA A 167 -29.06 14.09 0.64
N ASP A 168 -30.01 13.95 -0.27
CA ASP A 168 -31.18 14.82 -0.30
C ASP A 168 -32.03 14.53 0.96
N PRO A 169 -32.36 15.54 1.78
CA PRO A 169 -33.23 15.32 2.94
C PRO A 169 -34.62 14.81 2.57
N GLU A 170 -35.07 14.98 1.32
CA GLU A 170 -36.35 14.48 0.81
C GLU A 170 -36.29 13.02 0.34
N ASP A 171 -35.09 12.41 0.23
CA ASP A 171 -34.93 11.01 -0.16
C ASP A 171 -35.51 10.04 0.87
N SER A 172 -35.99 8.89 0.40
CA SER A 172 -36.40 7.80 1.30
C SER A 172 -35.22 7.32 2.16
N GLY A 173 -35.49 6.77 3.36
CA GLY A 173 -34.41 6.31 4.25
C GLY A 173 -33.49 5.25 3.62
N PHE A 174 -34.00 4.47 2.67
CA PHE A 174 -33.19 3.50 1.92
C PHE A 174 -32.29 4.16 0.88
N ASP A 175 -32.77 5.23 0.22
CA ASP A 175 -31.99 5.98 -0.76
C ASP A 175 -30.90 6.79 -0.06
N GLN A 176 -31.20 7.39 1.10
CA GLN A 176 -30.18 7.99 1.96
C GLN A 176 -29.12 6.98 2.39
N PHE A 177 -29.53 5.76 2.76
CA PHE A 177 -28.58 4.69 3.11
C PHE A 177 -27.67 4.33 1.94
N LYS A 178 -28.24 4.09 0.75
CA LYS A 178 -27.46 3.80 -0.47
C LYS A 178 -26.50 4.93 -0.81
N HIS A 179 -26.96 6.18 -0.73
CA HIS A 179 -26.16 7.36 -1.01
C HIS A 179 -24.98 7.50 -0.05
N ASN A 180 -25.23 7.33 1.25
CA ASN A 180 -24.20 7.33 2.28
C ASN A 180 -23.17 6.20 2.07
N LEU A 181 -23.63 5.01 1.65
CA LEU A 181 -22.74 3.91 1.30
C LEU A 181 -21.87 4.26 0.08
N GLY A 182 -22.47 4.88 -0.94
CA GLY A 182 -21.77 5.39 -2.12
C GLY A 182 -20.70 6.43 -1.76
N ASN A 183 -21.04 7.41 -0.90
CA ASN A 183 -20.10 8.41 -0.40
C ASN A 183 -18.94 7.77 0.37
N ARG A 184 -19.21 6.82 1.26
CA ARG A 184 -18.18 6.07 2.00
C ARG A 184 -17.26 5.29 1.05
N TRP A 185 -17.82 4.68 0.02
CA TRP A 185 -17.05 3.98 -1.01
C TRP A 185 -16.17 4.94 -1.82
N THR A 186 -16.68 6.11 -2.18
CA THR A 186 -15.90 7.17 -2.85
C THR A 186 -14.74 7.65 -1.98
N ILE A 187 -14.99 7.92 -0.69
CA ILE A 187 -13.93 8.31 0.27
C ILE A 187 -12.88 7.20 0.39
N TYR A 188 -13.30 5.94 0.51
CA TYR A 188 -12.39 4.80 0.60
C TYR A 188 -11.50 4.68 -0.64
N LYS A 189 -12.09 4.74 -1.85
CA LYS A 189 -11.34 4.75 -3.12
C LYS A 189 -10.39 5.95 -3.21
N GLY A 190 -10.82 7.12 -2.72
CA GLY A 190 -10.00 8.33 -2.67
C GLY A 190 -8.70 8.15 -1.87
N SER A 191 -8.71 7.29 -0.84
CA SER A 191 -7.49 6.95 -0.10
C SER A 191 -6.46 6.16 -0.92
N PHE A 192 -6.78 5.68 -2.12
CA PHE A 192 -5.82 5.03 -3.02
C PHE A 192 -5.54 5.86 -4.28
N THR A 193 -5.98 7.11 -4.32
CA THR A 193 -5.67 8.03 -5.41
C THR A 193 -4.22 8.47 -5.30
N ALA A 194 -3.49 8.36 -6.41
CA ALA A 194 -2.11 8.82 -6.54
C ALA A 194 -2.09 10.11 -7.39
N GLY A 195 -1.06 10.93 -7.22
CA GLY A 195 -0.87 12.14 -8.01
C GLY A 195 -0.44 11.84 -9.46
N THR A 196 -0.18 12.88 -10.24
CA THR A 196 0.38 12.74 -11.59
C THR A 196 1.82 12.22 -11.52
N ALA A 197 2.18 11.26 -12.38
CA ALA A 197 3.54 10.71 -12.40
C ALA A 197 4.52 11.76 -12.89
N ARG A 198 5.65 11.91 -12.17
CA ARG A 198 6.81 12.61 -12.72
C ARG A 198 7.35 11.84 -13.93
N PRO A 199 7.57 12.50 -15.07
CA PRO A 199 8.08 11.85 -16.27
C PRO A 199 9.46 11.24 -16.02
N ALA A 200 9.73 10.10 -16.67
CA ALA A 200 11.05 9.50 -16.64
C ALA A 200 12.08 10.39 -17.34
N LYS A 201 13.34 10.29 -16.92
CA LYS A 201 14.44 10.84 -17.72
C LYS A 201 14.59 10.00 -18.98
N THR A 202 14.87 10.65 -20.10
CA THR A 202 15.19 9.96 -21.35
C THR A 202 16.46 9.12 -21.15
N LEU A 203 16.34 7.82 -21.40
CA LEU A 203 17.45 6.88 -21.32
C LEU A 203 17.94 6.56 -22.74
N PRO A 204 19.22 6.17 -22.90
CA PRO A 204 19.68 5.60 -24.16
C PRO A 204 18.87 4.34 -24.52
N SER A 205 18.53 4.15 -25.79
CA SER A 205 17.63 3.07 -26.24
C SER A 205 18.10 1.66 -25.84
N TYR A 206 19.41 1.42 -25.77
CA TYR A 206 19.93 0.12 -25.32
C TYR A 206 19.62 -0.15 -23.83
N VAL A 207 19.60 0.88 -22.99
CA VAL A 207 19.27 0.76 -21.55
C VAL A 207 17.80 0.43 -21.40
N GLU A 208 16.94 1.06 -22.20
CA GLU A 208 15.51 0.79 -22.21
C GLU A 208 15.21 -0.67 -22.57
N ILE A 209 15.86 -1.20 -23.61
CA ILE A 209 15.73 -2.61 -24.01
C ILE A 209 16.17 -3.55 -22.88
N LEU A 210 17.30 -3.26 -22.23
CA LEU A 210 17.79 -4.07 -21.10
C LEU A 210 16.83 -4.03 -19.91
N ILE A 211 16.24 -2.87 -19.61
CA ILE A 211 15.23 -2.75 -18.54
C ILE A 211 13.98 -3.55 -18.88
N VAL A 212 13.45 -3.43 -20.09
CA VAL A 212 12.27 -4.20 -20.53
C VAL A 212 12.55 -5.70 -20.47
N ALA A 213 13.70 -6.14 -20.96
CA ALA A 213 14.11 -7.55 -20.90
C ALA A 213 14.22 -8.04 -19.45
N ALA A 214 14.82 -7.25 -18.56
CA ALA A 214 14.92 -7.58 -17.14
C ALA A 214 13.56 -7.66 -16.45
N VAL A 215 12.64 -6.73 -16.74
CA VAL A 215 11.27 -6.72 -16.18
C VAL A 215 10.46 -7.91 -16.71
N LEU A 216 10.56 -8.25 -18.00
CA LEU A 216 9.90 -9.41 -18.58
C LEU A 216 10.46 -10.73 -18.00
N ALA A 217 11.78 -10.84 -17.87
CA ALA A 217 12.43 -11.98 -17.25
C ALA A 217 12.02 -12.15 -15.78
N LEU A 218 11.96 -11.04 -15.04
CA LEU A 218 11.46 -11.03 -13.66
C LEU A 218 9.99 -11.44 -13.59
N GLY A 219 9.14 -10.89 -14.47
CA GLY A 219 7.72 -11.27 -14.56
C GLY A 219 7.54 -12.75 -14.85
N LEU A 220 8.32 -13.32 -15.77
CA LEU A 220 8.33 -14.74 -16.06
C LEU A 220 8.83 -15.56 -14.87
N ALA A 221 9.88 -15.13 -14.16
CA ALA A 221 10.38 -15.81 -12.98
C ALA A 221 9.33 -15.84 -11.84
N VAL A 222 8.65 -14.72 -11.62
CA VAL A 222 7.54 -14.61 -10.65
C VAL A 222 6.36 -15.49 -11.06
N PHE A 223 6.01 -15.53 -12.34
CA PHE A 223 4.97 -16.40 -12.86
C PHE A 223 5.31 -17.87 -12.69
N THR A 224 6.54 -18.27 -13.08
CA THR A 224 7.05 -19.63 -12.89
C THR A 224 7.00 -20.02 -11.43
N TYR A 225 7.52 -19.18 -10.53
CA TYR A 225 7.44 -19.40 -9.09
C TYR A 225 6.00 -19.67 -8.63
N GLY A 226 5.04 -18.86 -9.10
CA GLY A 226 3.63 -19.00 -8.75
C GLY A 226 2.96 -20.27 -9.27
N ILE A 227 3.37 -20.83 -10.41
CA ILE A 227 2.81 -22.09 -10.92
C ILE A 227 3.53 -23.33 -10.38
N THR A 228 4.75 -23.18 -9.86
CA THR A 228 5.57 -24.28 -9.31
C THR A 228 5.55 -24.34 -7.78
N THR A 229 4.75 -23.51 -7.09
CA THR A 229 4.65 -23.54 -5.63
C THR A 229 4.23 -24.93 -5.12
N GLU A 230 4.97 -25.44 -4.15
CA GLU A 230 4.89 -26.84 -3.71
C GLU A 230 3.68 -27.17 -2.81
N TYR A 231 3.06 -26.16 -2.19
CA TYR A 231 1.93 -26.33 -1.26
C TYR A 231 0.94 -25.16 -1.35
N ASP A 232 -0.33 -25.46 -1.05
CA ASP A 232 -1.48 -24.57 -1.23
C ASP A 232 -1.33 -23.26 -0.46
N GLU A 233 -0.78 -23.30 0.76
CA GLU A 233 -0.58 -22.10 1.57
C GLU A 233 0.42 -21.15 0.92
N LEU A 234 1.50 -21.68 0.34
CA LEU A 234 2.50 -20.85 -0.36
C LEU A 234 1.87 -20.15 -1.56
N PHE A 235 1.04 -20.87 -2.30
CA PHE A 235 0.35 -20.33 -3.46
C PHE A 235 -0.64 -19.20 -3.07
N ILE A 236 -1.45 -19.40 -2.03
CA ILE A 236 -2.39 -18.38 -1.55
C ILE A 236 -1.62 -17.15 -1.04
N GLY A 237 -0.58 -17.37 -0.22
CA GLY A 237 0.29 -16.29 0.24
C GLY A 237 0.95 -15.53 -0.91
N PHE A 238 1.33 -16.25 -1.97
CA PHE A 238 1.90 -15.68 -3.18
C PHE A 238 0.89 -14.78 -3.90
N LEU A 239 -0.34 -15.25 -4.11
CA LEU A 239 -1.39 -14.45 -4.77
C LEU A 239 -1.71 -13.16 -4.00
N ILE A 240 -1.78 -13.23 -2.67
CA ILE A 240 -1.98 -12.04 -1.81
C ILE A 240 -0.82 -11.05 -2.00
N THR A 241 0.41 -11.54 -1.89
CA THR A 241 1.63 -10.72 -1.99
C THR A 241 1.79 -10.11 -3.37
N ALA A 242 1.59 -10.91 -4.43
CA ALA A 242 1.68 -10.48 -5.81
C ALA A 242 0.58 -9.46 -6.15
N GLY A 243 -0.67 -9.71 -5.75
CA GLY A 243 -1.80 -8.82 -6.02
C GLY A 243 -1.62 -7.45 -5.37
N PHE A 244 -1.39 -7.40 -4.06
CA PHE A 244 -1.20 -6.13 -3.35
C PHE A 244 0.15 -5.48 -3.68
N GLY A 245 1.22 -6.26 -3.85
CA GLY A 245 2.55 -5.77 -4.23
C GLY A 245 2.55 -5.12 -5.61
N PHE A 246 1.91 -5.76 -6.59
CA PHE A 246 1.74 -5.18 -7.93
C PHE A 246 0.89 -3.90 -7.88
N ALA A 247 -0.22 -3.91 -7.13
CA ALA A 247 -1.05 -2.72 -6.95
C ALA A 247 -0.24 -1.57 -6.29
N ALA A 248 0.62 -1.88 -5.32
CA ALA A 248 1.49 -0.89 -4.68
C ALA A 248 2.50 -0.29 -5.67
N ILE A 249 3.15 -1.12 -6.48
CA ILE A 249 4.09 -0.68 -7.54
C ILE A 249 3.36 0.20 -8.58
N GLN A 250 2.16 -0.21 -8.99
CA GLN A 250 1.34 0.55 -9.93
C GLN A 250 0.95 1.92 -9.36
N LYS A 251 0.53 1.99 -8.09
CA LYS A 251 0.17 3.24 -7.41
C LYS A 251 1.36 4.10 -7.02
N ALA A 252 2.56 3.53 -6.95
CA ALA A 252 3.79 4.31 -6.86
C ALA A 252 4.04 5.07 -8.17
N GLY A 253 3.51 4.56 -9.29
CA GLY A 253 3.55 5.15 -10.63
C GLY A 253 4.73 4.71 -11.48
N LEU A 254 5.41 3.62 -11.12
CA LEU A 254 6.57 3.11 -11.85
C LEU A 254 6.20 2.64 -13.27
N ILE A 255 4.98 2.14 -13.44
CA ILE A 255 4.45 1.66 -14.73
C ILE A 255 4.04 2.82 -15.64
N GLN A 256 3.58 3.94 -15.07
CA GLN A 256 2.99 5.07 -15.81
C GLN A 256 4.04 6.08 -16.32
N ARG A 257 5.31 5.68 -16.26
CA ARG A 257 6.48 6.48 -16.65
C ARG A 257 7.01 6.14 -18.05
N VAL A 258 6.54 5.03 -18.61
CA VAL A 258 6.91 4.51 -19.93
C VAL A 258 5.85 4.94 -20.94
#